data_AF-A0A522EGG7-F1
#
_entry.id   AF-A0A522EGG7-F1
#
_cell.length_a   1.000
_cell.length_b   1.000
_cell.length_c   1.000
_cell.angle_alpha   90.00
_cell.angle_beta   90.00
_cell.angle_gamma   90.00
#
_symmetry.space_group_name_H-M   'P 1'
#
loop_
_entity.id
_entity.type
_entity.pdbx_description
1 polymer ?
#
loop_
_entity_poly.entity_id
_entity_poly.type
_entity_poly.pdbx_seq_one_letter_code
_entity_poly.pdbx_strand_id
1 'polypeptide(L)'
;MMHNANDRLVPAAGRRVRLLERPRPGVLVVNWSDARRCHYGEQIWRLGKAATNGLCALSGAPIRKGDPVFKPHRRPPPLNADAMILQREVPESVCADDPAATLH
;
A
#
# COMPACT_ATOMS: atom_id res chain seq x y z
N MET A 1 -24.60 14.26 -26.33
CA MET A 1 -23.45 13.39 -26.66
C MET A 1 -22.46 13.45 -25.52
N MET A 2 -22.23 12.29 -24.91
CA MET A 2 -21.11 11.84 -24.07
C MET A 2 -20.19 12.92 -23.48
N HIS A 3 -20.35 13.22 -22.18
CA HIS A 3 -19.22 13.72 -21.39
C HIS A 3 -18.22 12.56 -21.24
N ASN A 4 -17.10 12.68 -21.96
CA ASN A 4 -16.06 11.68 -22.08
C ASN A 4 -15.19 11.63 -20.82
N ALA A 5 -14.75 10.41 -20.50
CA ALA A 5 -13.95 10.00 -19.38
C ALA A 5 -12.67 10.81 -19.21
N ASN A 6 -12.42 11.34 -18.00
CA ASN A 6 -11.19 11.08 -17.25
C ASN A 6 -11.29 11.64 -15.83
N ASP A 7 -12.02 10.95 -14.95
CA ASP A 7 -11.74 11.04 -13.51
C ASP A 7 -10.39 10.32 -13.28
N ARG A 8 -9.31 10.94 -13.77
CA ARG A 8 -7.94 10.60 -13.41
C ARG A 8 -7.82 11.05 -11.96
N LEU A 9 -8.22 10.15 -11.07
CA LEU A 9 -7.87 10.14 -9.66
C LEU A 9 -6.39 10.50 -9.58
N VAL A 10 -6.11 11.77 -9.27
CA VAL A 10 -4.77 12.24 -9.00
C VAL A 10 -4.25 11.32 -7.89
N PRO A 11 -3.14 10.59 -8.07
CA PRO A 11 -2.57 9.85 -6.96
C PRO A 11 -2.33 10.89 -5.88
N ALA A 12 -3.05 10.80 -4.77
CA ALA A 12 -3.00 11.81 -3.72
C ALA A 12 -1.52 11.98 -3.35
N ALA A 13 -0.92 13.09 -3.77
CA ALA A 13 0.51 13.30 -3.92
C ALA A 13 1.27 13.42 -2.58
N GLY A 14 0.75 12.81 -1.52
CA GLY A 14 1.34 12.77 -0.19
C GLY A 14 1.50 11.38 0.40
N ARG A 15 1.03 10.31 -0.26
CA ARG A 15 1.13 8.94 0.28
C ARG A 15 2.39 8.25 -0.20
N ARG A 16 3.29 7.90 0.72
CA ARG A 16 4.49 7.10 0.45
C ARG A 16 4.37 5.75 1.13
N VAL A 17 4.60 4.70 0.36
CA VAL A 17 4.59 3.31 0.83
C VAL A 17 5.95 2.73 0.50
N ARG A 18 6.67 2.24 1.52
CA ARG A 18 7.91 1.47 1.34
C ARG A 18 7.73 0.10 1.94
N LEU A 19 8.03 -0.95 1.17
CA LEU A 19 8.08 -2.31 1.69
C LEU A 19 9.40 -2.44 2.43
N LEU A 20 9.33 -2.88 3.69
CA LEU A 20 10.51 -3.13 4.50
C LEU A 20 10.87 -4.61 4.47
N GLU A 21 9.88 -5.46 4.75
CA GLU A 21 10.11 -6.89 4.91
C GLU A 21 8.89 -7.71 4.50
N ARG A 22 9.13 -8.96 4.10
CA ARG A 22 8.07 -9.96 3.88
C ARG A 22 8.40 -11.24 4.67
N PRO A 23 8.10 -11.26 5.98
CA PRO A 23 8.55 -12.36 6.85
C PRO A 23 7.99 -13.74 6.49
N ARG A 24 6.79 -13.78 5.89
CA ARG A 24 6.13 -15.02 5.44
C ARG A 24 5.07 -14.72 4.39
N PRO A 25 4.61 -15.73 3.62
CA PRO A 25 3.47 -15.58 2.74
C PRO A 25 2.28 -14.97 3.49
N GLY A 26 1.74 -13.88 2.94
CA GLY A 26 0.58 -13.20 3.49
C GLY A 26 0.84 -12.23 4.65
N VAL A 27 2.10 -11.97 5.01
CA VAL A 27 2.47 -10.89 5.95
C VAL A 27 3.48 -9.96 5.29
N LEU A 28 3.24 -8.66 5.38
CA LEU A 28 4.09 -7.61 4.84
C LEU A 28 4.38 -6.59 5.95
N VAL A 29 5.62 -6.11 6.03
CA VAL A 29 6.00 -4.97 6.86
C VAL A 29 6.21 -3.77 5.94
N VAL A 30 5.51 -2.68 6.24
CA VAL A 30 5.44 -1.48 5.40
C VAL A 30 5.76 -0.27 6.25
N ASN A 31 6.63 0.61 5.76
CA ASN A 31 6.72 1.99 6.22
C ASN A 31 5.73 2.84 5.41
N TRP A 32 4.83 3.53 6.11
CA TRP A 32 3.74 4.27 5.48
C TRP A 32 3.74 5.73 5.93
N SER A 33 3.63 6.67 4.99
CA SER A 33 3.44 8.08 5.34
C SER A 33 2.38 8.76 4.48
N ASP A 34 1.56 9.61 5.10
CA ASP A 34 0.72 10.63 4.45
C ASP A 34 1.30 11.96 4.85
N ALA A 35 1.77 12.73 3.87
CA ALA A 35 2.14 14.12 4.08
C ALA A 35 0.96 14.97 4.60
N ARG A 36 -0.30 14.49 4.47
CA ARG A 36 -1.49 15.24 4.88
C ARG A 36 -2.11 14.80 6.20
N ARG A 37 -1.68 13.68 6.79
CA ARG A 37 -2.46 13.02 7.87
C ARG A 37 -1.63 12.39 8.97
N CYS A 38 -0.62 11.58 8.67
CA CYS A 38 0.15 10.87 9.70
C CYS A 38 1.36 10.14 9.10
N HIS A 39 2.36 9.85 9.93
CA HIS A 39 3.42 8.90 9.62
C HIS A 39 3.22 7.66 10.48
N TYR A 40 3.05 6.51 9.83
CA TYR A 40 3.10 5.21 10.49
C TYR A 40 4.45 4.60 10.11
N GLY A 41 5.34 4.41 11.08
CA GLY A 41 6.64 3.77 10.86
C GLY A 41 6.49 2.32 10.40
N GLU A 42 7.16 1.39 11.05
CA GLU A 42 7.00 -0.02 10.68
C GLU A 42 5.60 -0.52 11.05
N GLN A 43 4.83 -0.92 10.03
CA GLN A 43 3.47 -1.40 10.18
C GLN A 43 3.31 -2.78 9.55
N ILE A 44 2.69 -3.69 10.29
CA ILE A 44 2.35 -5.03 9.81
C ILE A 44 1.05 -4.97 9.03
N TRP A 45 1.08 -5.53 7.82
CA TRP A 45 -0.04 -5.70 6.92
C TRP A 45 -0.28 -7.18 6.67
N ARG A 46 -1.55 -7.59 6.61
CA ARG A 46 -1.95 -8.98 6.37
C ARG A 46 -2.73 -9.12 5.08
N LEU A 47 -2.50 -10.24 4.41
CA LEU A 47 -3.23 -10.62 3.20
C LEU A 47 -4.69 -10.96 3.55
N GLY A 48 -5.58 -10.45 2.71
CA GLY A 48 -7.00 -10.75 2.73
C GLY A 48 -7.60 -10.41 1.38
N LYS A 49 -8.92 -10.24 1.34
CA LYS A 49 -9.65 -9.84 0.13
C LYS A 49 -10.05 -8.37 0.20
N ALA A 50 -10.02 -7.71 -0.95
CA ALA A 50 -10.55 -6.36 -1.09
C ALA A 50 -12.05 -6.36 -0.82
N ALA A 51 -12.50 -5.54 0.12
CA ALA A 51 -13.93 -5.41 0.45
C ALA A 51 -14.63 -4.46 -0.52
N THR A 52 -13.87 -3.54 -1.11
CA THR A 52 -14.30 -2.46 -1.98
C THR A 52 -13.34 -2.35 -3.17
N ASN A 53 -13.76 -1.64 -4.21
CA ASN A 53 -12.86 -1.23 -5.28
C ASN A 53 -11.94 -0.11 -4.79
N GLY A 54 -10.76 0.02 -5.40
CA GLY A 54 -9.81 1.06 -5.04
C GLY A 54 -8.56 1.04 -5.90
N LEU A 55 -7.49 1.66 -5.39
CA LEU A 55 -6.18 1.68 -6.04
C LEU A 55 -5.15 1.07 -5.10
N CYS A 56 -4.18 0.36 -5.69
CA CYS A 56 -3.02 -0.14 -4.98
C CYS A 56 -2.21 1.04 -4.44
N ALA A 57 -2.03 1.10 -3.13
CA ALA A 57 -1.26 2.16 -2.47
C ALA A 57 0.22 2.12 -2.85
N LEU A 58 0.72 1.00 -3.37
CA LEU A 58 2.09 0.83 -3.83
C LEU A 58 2.27 1.26 -5.30
N SER A 59 1.49 0.70 -6.23
CA SER A 59 1.70 0.89 -7.68
C SER A 59 0.66 1.78 -8.36
N GLY A 60 -0.44 2.15 -7.67
CA GLY A 60 -1.58 2.84 -8.28
C GLY A 60 -2.46 1.93 -9.15
N ALA A 61 -2.14 0.65 -9.30
CA ALA A 61 -2.94 -0.29 -10.09
C ALA A 61 -4.38 -0.42 -9.54
N PRO A 62 -5.39 -0.62 -10.42
CA PRO A 62 -6.77 -0.79 -9.99
C PRO A 62 -6.95 -2.08 -9.19
N ILE A 63 -7.70 -1.96 -8.09
CA ILE A 63 -8.13 -3.05 -7.21
C ILE A 63 -9.63 -3.21 -7.35
N ARG A 64 -10.09 -4.43 -7.59
CA ARG A 64 -11.50 -4.81 -7.58
C ARG A 64 -11.85 -5.54 -6.30
N LYS A 65 -13.10 -5.42 -5.87
CA LYS A 65 -13.65 -6.23 -4.77
C LYS A 65 -13.36 -7.72 -5.03
N GLY A 66 -12.84 -8.39 -4.01
CA GLY A 66 -12.44 -9.80 -4.07
C GLY A 66 -10.97 -10.04 -4.41
N ASP A 67 -10.27 -9.05 -4.95
CA ASP A 67 -8.84 -9.17 -5.26
C ASP A 67 -8.02 -9.43 -3.98
N PRO A 68 -6.94 -10.23 -4.08
CA PRO A 68 -6.04 -10.44 -2.96
C PRO A 68 -5.23 -9.18 -2.67
N VAL A 69 -5.36 -8.64 -1.46
CA VAL A 69 -4.72 -7.40 -1.03
C VAL A 69 -4.15 -7.53 0.38
N PHE A 70 -3.03 -6.86 0.63
CA PHE A 70 -2.54 -6.59 1.97
C PHE A 70 -3.27 -5.38 2.55
N LYS A 71 -3.63 -5.45 3.84
CA LYS A 71 -4.26 -4.36 4.60
C LYS A 71 -3.58 -4.17 5.96
N PRO A 72 -3.59 -2.96 6.56
CA PRO A 72 -3.05 -2.73 7.88
C PRO A 72 -3.68 -3.65 8.92
N HIS A 73 -2.84 -4.29 9.74
CA HIS A 73 -3.29 -5.16 10.81
C HIS A 73 -2.98 -4.54 12.17
N ARG A 74 -3.90 -3.72 12.67
CA ARG A 74 -3.88 -3.18 14.05
C ARG A 74 -5.29 -2.99 14.60
N ARG A 75 -5.39 -3.00 15.94
CA ARG A 75 -6.57 -2.60 16.70
C ARG A 75 -6.16 -1.52 17.72
N PRO A 76 -6.87 -0.38 17.82
CA PRO A 76 -7.98 0.05 16.95
C PRO A 76 -7.53 0.24 15.47
N PRO A 77 -8.48 0.27 14.50
CA PRO A 77 -8.13 0.48 13.10
C PRO A 77 -7.37 1.80 12.92
N PRO A 78 -6.21 1.80 12.23
CA PRO A 78 -5.47 3.02 11.96
C PRO A 78 -6.19 3.89 10.92
N LEU A 79 -5.80 5.17 10.79
CA LEU A 79 -6.39 6.08 9.80
C LEU A 79 -6.19 5.63 8.35
N ASN A 80 -5.21 4.75 8.11
CA ASN A 80 -4.97 4.13 6.81
C ASN A 80 -5.65 2.76 6.66
N ALA A 81 -6.62 2.38 7.50
CA ALA A 81 -7.29 1.07 7.46
C ALA A 81 -7.94 0.75 6.09
N ASP A 82 -8.33 1.77 5.33
CA ASP A 82 -8.89 1.62 3.98
C ASP A 82 -7.84 1.47 2.88
N ALA A 83 -6.55 1.66 3.21
CA ALA A 83 -5.47 1.50 2.26
C ALA A 83 -5.26 0.01 1.92
N MET A 84 -5.03 -0.26 0.63
CA MET A 84 -4.87 -1.62 0.10
C MET A 84 -3.64 -1.69 -0.78
N ILE A 85 -2.85 -2.76 -0.65
CA ILE A 85 -1.73 -3.06 -1.54
C ILE A 85 -2.05 -4.38 -2.24
N LEU A 86 -2.08 -4.37 -3.57
CA LEU A 86 -2.45 -5.54 -4.36
C LEU A 86 -1.34 -6.61 -4.29
N GLN A 87 -1.71 -7.87 -4.02
CA GLN A 87 -0.75 -8.93 -3.73
C GLN A 87 0.26 -9.14 -4.87
N ARG A 88 -0.19 -9.13 -6.13
CA ARG A 88 0.65 -9.38 -7.30
C ARG A 88 1.71 -8.29 -7.55
N GLU A 89 1.56 -7.14 -6.91
CA GLU A 89 2.49 -6.01 -7.03
C GLU A 89 3.58 -6.06 -5.95
N VAL A 90 3.49 -7.02 -5.02
CA VAL A 90 4.43 -7.21 -3.91
C VAL A 90 5.41 -8.32 -4.30
N PRO A 91 6.74 -8.04 -4.35
CA PRO A 91 7.74 -9.06 -4.66
C PRO A 91 7.73 -10.18 -3.61
N GLU A 92 8.10 -11.40 -4.00
CA GLU A 92 8.14 -12.56 -3.09
C GLU A 92 9.14 -12.40 -1.96
N SER A 93 10.24 -11.68 -2.23
CA SER A 93 11.26 -11.31 -1.28
C SER A 93 11.49 -9.81 -1.37
N VAL A 94 11.54 -9.14 -0.23
CA VAL A 94 12.00 -7.76 -0.12
C VAL A 94 13.43 -7.86 0.38
N CYS A 95 14.41 -7.60 -0.50
CA CYS A 95 15.76 -7.34 -0.01
C CYS A 95 15.67 -6.03 0.78
N ALA A 96 16.04 -6.06 2.06
CA ALA A 96 16.20 -4.81 2.80
C ALA A 96 17.30 -4.02 2.07
N ASP A 97 16.92 -2.97 1.36
CA ASP A 97 17.88 -2.04 0.78
C ASP A 97 18.83 -1.58 1.90
N ASP A 98 20.12 -1.84 1.71
CA ASP A 98 21.21 -1.46 2.59
C ASP A 98 21.20 0.07 2.77
N PRO A 99 21.18 0.63 3.99
CA PRO A 99 21.11 2.07 4.19
C PRO A 99 22.40 2.83 3.79
N ALA A 100 23.43 2.18 3.21
CA ALA A 100 24.68 2.84 2.83
C ALA A 100 24.67 3.56 1.46
N ALA A 101 23.58 3.52 0.68
CA ALA A 101 23.52 4.21 -0.62
C ALA A 101 23.00 5.65 -0.53
N THR A 102 23.51 6.47 0.39
CA THR A 102 23.44 7.94 0.29
C THR A 102 24.69 8.55 0.94
N LEU A 103 25.80 8.55 0.20
CA LEU A 103 26.83 9.56 0.35
C LEU A 103 27.41 9.85 -1.04
N HIS A 104 26.99 10.96 -1.62
CA HIS A 104 27.74 11.66 -2.68
C HIS A 104 28.02 13.07 -2.16
#